data_AF-A0A4Q5AMW2-F1
#
_entry.id   AF-A0A4Q5AMW2-F1
#
_cell.length_a   1.000
_cell.length_b   1.000
_cell.length_c   1.000
_cell.angle_alpha   90.00
_cell.angle_beta   90.00
_cell.angle_gamma   90.00
#
_symmetry.space_group_name_H-M   'P 1'
#
loop_
_entity.id
_entity.type
_entity.pdbx_description
1 polymer ?
#
loop_
_entity_poly.entity_id
_entity_poly.type
_entity_poly.pdbx_seq_one_letter_code
_entity_poly.pdbx_strand_id
1 'polypeptide(L)'
;MSSRTGQNVHLPTSNQQSSPAPTGHPPPTNRKEVTDDGGRGRPTAMQPARSRHASVQASHEASEACEADGVIDALAGMRSSLGLEAPLPTRRDRRAVGGLLERVRSRNADGERTSAKDEVLRVIAWIPSNTFWLRRAMTGRALVANWPDIVNDYAVDLIDKQRAYEAQAAERDKPRPERGPHRHTWLCSHVLAELGCTSEQVQAGEHLQEQAWQIAFRMNAGAQERTSANTGAHPVREGGA
;
A
#
# COMPACT_ATOMS: atom_id res chain seq x y z
N MET A 1 41.96 27.27 -19.73
CA MET A 1 42.54 25.91 -19.81
C MET A 1 41.35 24.95 -19.82
N SER A 2 40.75 24.61 -20.96
CA SER A 2 41.21 23.60 -21.96
C SER A 2 41.54 22.27 -21.25
N SER A 3 40.91 21.12 -21.48
CA SER A 3 40.18 20.62 -22.65
C SER A 3 39.30 19.38 -22.32
N ARG A 4 38.30 19.15 -23.20
CA ARG A 4 37.71 17.90 -23.74
C ARG A 4 38.15 16.57 -23.14
N THR A 5 37.27 15.56 -23.01
CA THR A 5 36.82 14.63 -24.09
C THR A 5 35.81 13.67 -23.40
N GLY A 6 34.59 13.37 -23.85
CA GLY A 6 34.16 12.89 -25.16
C GLY A 6 34.09 11.36 -25.15
N GLN A 7 32.91 10.77 -24.89
CA GLN A 7 32.62 9.39 -25.29
C GLN A 7 31.11 9.18 -25.45
N ASN A 8 30.73 9.17 -26.72
CA ASN A 8 29.50 8.67 -27.32
C ASN A 8 29.81 7.24 -27.83
N VAL A 9 28.80 6.43 -28.21
CA VAL A 9 28.81 5.05 -28.81
C VAL A 9 28.06 4.06 -27.90
N HIS A 10 27.01 3.32 -28.27
CA HIS A 10 26.32 3.10 -29.56
C HIS A 10 24.94 2.47 -29.28
N LEU A 11 23.90 2.92 -29.98
CA LEU A 11 22.67 2.16 -30.22
C LEU A 11 22.95 1.05 -31.23
N PRO A 12 22.32 -0.13 -31.11
CA PRO A 12 22.02 -0.97 -32.27
C PRO A 12 20.56 -0.76 -32.69
N THR A 13 20.39 -0.03 -33.78
CA THR A 13 19.26 -0.16 -34.70
C THR A 13 19.36 -1.50 -35.41
N SER A 14 18.31 -2.33 -35.39
CA SER A 14 18.13 -3.36 -36.41
C SER A 14 16.68 -3.47 -36.82
N ASN A 15 16.45 -3.00 -38.04
CA ASN A 15 15.20 -2.98 -38.77
C ASN A 15 15.38 -4.02 -39.90
N GLN A 16 14.68 -5.15 -39.84
CA GLN A 16 14.46 -6.06 -40.98
C GLN A 16 13.01 -6.54 -40.84
N GLN A 17 12.04 -5.93 -41.53
CA GLN A 17 11.65 -6.08 -42.94
C GLN A 17 11.15 -7.49 -43.30
N SER A 18 10.04 -7.47 -44.03
CA SER A 18 8.96 -8.47 -44.08
C SER A 18 9.10 -9.57 -45.15
N SER A 19 8.20 -10.56 -45.01
CA SER A 19 7.47 -11.32 -46.08
C SER A 19 8.05 -12.67 -46.53
N PRO A 20 7.23 -13.58 -47.14
CA PRO A 20 5.77 -13.79 -47.06
C PRO A 20 5.35 -15.28 -46.89
N ALA A 21 4.05 -15.51 -46.69
CA ALA A 21 3.39 -16.81 -46.75
C ALA A 21 3.41 -17.42 -48.17
N PRO A 22 3.52 -18.75 -48.32
CA PRO A 22 3.30 -19.41 -49.59
C PRO A 22 1.82 -19.82 -49.74
N THR A 23 1.11 -19.09 -50.61
CA THR A 23 -0.15 -19.52 -51.20
C THR A 23 0.13 -20.63 -52.21
N GLY A 24 -0.48 -21.80 -52.03
CA GLY A 24 -0.38 -22.91 -52.98
C GLY A 24 -1.70 -23.67 -53.09
N HIS A 25 -2.52 -23.32 -54.09
CA HIS A 25 -3.45 -24.25 -54.74
C HIS A 25 -2.78 -24.70 -56.05
N PRO A 26 -2.93 -25.98 -56.47
CA PRO A 26 -4.00 -26.38 -57.42
C PRO A 26 -4.42 -27.89 -57.27
N PRO A 27 -5.11 -28.55 -58.23
CA PRO A 27 -6.49 -28.39 -58.75
C PRO A 27 -7.29 -29.76 -58.62
N PRO A 28 -8.47 -29.96 -59.26
CA PRO A 28 -9.58 -30.77 -58.72
C PRO A 28 -9.75 -32.19 -59.34
N THR A 29 -10.94 -32.76 -59.13
CA THR A 29 -11.52 -34.07 -59.55
C THR A 29 -11.37 -35.15 -58.46
N ASN A 30 -12.40 -35.91 -58.05
CA ASN A 30 -13.40 -36.54 -58.88
C ASN A 30 -14.73 -36.77 -58.13
N ARG A 31 -15.79 -36.74 -58.92
CA ARG A 31 -17.20 -36.97 -58.64
C ARG A 31 -17.50 -38.46 -58.39
N LYS A 32 -18.28 -38.79 -57.37
CA LYS A 32 -19.20 -39.93 -57.37
C LYS A 32 -20.46 -39.59 -56.56
N GLU A 33 -21.53 -39.30 -57.28
CA GLU A 33 -22.90 -39.42 -56.80
C GLU A 33 -23.26 -40.92 -56.82
N VAL A 34 -23.72 -41.45 -55.69
CA VAL A 34 -24.62 -42.60 -55.64
C VAL A 34 -25.70 -42.25 -54.62
N THR A 35 -26.91 -42.08 -55.15
CA THR A 35 -28.19 -42.13 -54.45
C THR A 35 -28.45 -43.55 -53.96
N ASP A 36 -29.01 -43.74 -52.76
CA ASP A 36 -30.34 -44.37 -52.60
C ASP A 36 -30.79 -44.41 -51.13
N ASP A 37 -32.09 -44.57 -51.00
CA ASP A 37 -33.09 -44.26 -49.99
C ASP A 37 -33.08 -45.01 -48.64
N GLY A 38 -33.71 -44.38 -47.65
CA GLY A 38 -34.73 -45.00 -46.79
C GLY A 38 -34.31 -45.91 -45.63
N GLY A 39 -34.33 -45.40 -44.39
CA GLY A 39 -34.28 -46.25 -43.19
C GLY A 39 -34.48 -45.55 -41.85
N ARG A 40 -35.74 -45.37 -41.44
CA ARG A 40 -36.20 -44.80 -40.17
C ARG A 40 -35.82 -45.69 -38.96
N GLY A 41 -35.10 -45.13 -37.98
CA GLY A 41 -34.87 -45.73 -36.65
C GLY A 41 -34.55 -44.67 -35.59
N ARG A 42 -35.29 -44.66 -34.48
CA ARG A 42 -35.36 -43.65 -33.40
C ARG A 42 -34.16 -43.74 -32.42
N PRO A 43 -34.06 -42.87 -31.39
CA PRO A 43 -32.92 -42.00 -31.10
C PRO A 43 -31.93 -42.59 -30.09
N THR A 44 -30.63 -42.54 -30.36
CA THR A 44 -29.62 -42.78 -29.32
C THR A 44 -29.40 -41.49 -28.54
N ALA A 45 -30.16 -41.35 -27.45
CA ALA A 45 -29.82 -40.42 -26.39
C ALA A 45 -28.50 -40.86 -25.75
N MET A 46 -27.41 -40.15 -26.03
CA MET A 46 -26.31 -39.93 -25.10
C MET A 46 -25.39 -38.85 -25.69
N GLN A 47 -25.51 -37.59 -25.24
CA GLN A 47 -24.36 -36.70 -24.98
C GLN A 47 -24.83 -35.41 -24.27
N PRO A 48 -24.71 -35.32 -22.93
CA PRO A 48 -24.72 -34.04 -22.23
C PRO A 48 -23.35 -33.79 -21.60
N ALA A 49 -22.28 -33.77 -22.41
CA ALA A 49 -20.95 -33.35 -21.95
C ALA A 49 -20.54 -32.01 -22.61
N ARG A 50 -20.78 -31.85 -23.92
CA ARG A 50 -20.43 -30.62 -24.66
C ARG A 50 -21.22 -29.38 -24.22
N SER A 51 -22.49 -29.53 -23.83
CA SER A 51 -23.33 -28.40 -23.40
C SER A 51 -22.91 -27.84 -22.04
N ARG A 52 -22.49 -28.70 -21.10
CA ARG A 52 -22.04 -28.28 -19.77
C ARG A 52 -20.70 -27.55 -19.80
N HIS A 53 -19.75 -28.01 -20.62
CA HIS A 53 -18.48 -27.30 -20.78
C HIS A 53 -18.67 -25.93 -21.45
N ALA A 54 -19.52 -25.84 -22.49
CA ALA A 54 -19.85 -24.57 -23.13
C ALA A 54 -20.58 -23.60 -22.19
N SER A 55 -21.53 -24.09 -21.36
CA SER A 55 -22.24 -23.24 -20.40
C SER A 55 -21.33 -22.74 -19.28
N VAL A 56 -20.45 -23.61 -18.75
CA VAL A 56 -19.48 -23.21 -17.71
C VAL A 56 -18.44 -22.23 -18.25
N GLN A 57 -17.95 -22.43 -19.47
CA GLN A 57 -17.04 -21.49 -20.13
C GLN A 57 -17.72 -20.14 -20.38
N ALA A 58 -18.96 -20.12 -20.90
CA ALA A 58 -19.70 -18.88 -21.11
C ALA A 58 -19.98 -18.14 -19.79
N SER A 59 -20.30 -18.87 -18.70
CA SER A 59 -20.47 -18.27 -17.37
C SER A 59 -19.16 -17.71 -16.80
N HIS A 60 -18.04 -18.40 -17.02
CA HIS A 60 -16.73 -17.91 -16.59
C HIS A 60 -16.32 -16.65 -17.36
N GLU A 61 -16.45 -16.66 -18.69
CA GLU A 61 -16.15 -15.50 -19.54
C GLU A 61 -17.03 -14.28 -19.18
N ALA A 62 -18.31 -14.50 -18.88
CA ALA A 62 -19.21 -13.44 -18.43
C ALA A 62 -18.80 -12.88 -17.06
N SER A 63 -18.36 -13.74 -16.13
CA SER A 63 -17.85 -13.34 -14.82
C SER A 63 -16.56 -12.51 -14.95
N GLU A 64 -15.62 -12.95 -15.79
CA GLU A 64 -14.37 -12.23 -16.02
C GLU A 64 -14.58 -10.88 -16.71
N ALA A 65 -15.52 -10.81 -17.65
CA ALA A 65 -15.93 -9.55 -18.25
C ALA A 65 -16.49 -8.57 -17.20
N CYS A 66 -17.32 -9.07 -16.29
CA CYS A 66 -17.87 -8.28 -15.18
C CYS A 66 -16.78 -7.78 -14.21
N GLU A 67 -15.78 -8.60 -13.90
CA GLU A 67 -14.65 -8.17 -13.06
C GLU A 67 -13.81 -7.09 -13.76
N ALA A 68 -13.53 -7.26 -15.06
CA ALA A 68 -12.77 -6.29 -15.83
C ALA A 68 -13.51 -4.95 -15.96
N ASP A 69 -14.82 -4.97 -16.21
CA ASP A 69 -15.63 -3.75 -16.22
C ASP A 69 -15.63 -3.07 -14.84
N GLY A 70 -15.72 -3.83 -13.74
CA GLY A 70 -15.63 -3.25 -12.39
C GLY A 70 -14.29 -2.54 -12.09
N VAL A 71 -13.16 -3.05 -12.61
CA VAL A 71 -11.86 -2.38 -12.49
C VAL A 71 -11.79 -1.10 -13.33
N ILE A 72 -12.36 -1.14 -14.55
CA ILE A 72 -12.43 0.01 -15.44
C ILE A 72 -13.32 1.11 -14.85
N ASP A 73 -14.47 0.74 -14.30
CA ASP A 73 -15.38 1.65 -13.62
C ASP A 73 -14.72 2.27 -12.40
N ALA A 74 -13.92 1.50 -11.64
CA ALA A 74 -13.15 2.04 -10.52
C ALA A 74 -12.11 3.08 -10.97
N LEU A 75 -11.39 2.85 -12.08
CA LEU A 75 -10.49 3.85 -12.67
C LEU A 75 -11.25 5.12 -13.07
N ALA A 76 -12.39 4.96 -13.76
CA ALA A 76 -13.20 6.10 -14.18
C ALA A 76 -13.76 6.88 -12.99
N GLY A 77 -14.29 6.17 -11.98
CA GLY A 77 -14.82 6.72 -10.75
C GLY A 77 -13.77 7.47 -9.93
N MET A 78 -12.58 6.88 -9.76
CA MET A 78 -11.43 7.52 -9.13
C MET A 78 -11.05 8.84 -9.81
N ARG A 79 -11.07 8.90 -11.16
CA ARG A 79 -10.77 10.15 -11.88
C ARG A 79 -11.90 11.17 -11.73
N SER A 80 -13.14 10.71 -11.81
CA SER A 80 -14.34 11.55 -11.72
C SER A 80 -14.47 12.20 -10.35
N SER A 81 -14.12 11.48 -9.27
CA SER A 81 -14.13 12.03 -7.91
C SER A 81 -13.10 13.15 -7.70
N LEU A 82 -12.05 13.19 -8.52
CA LEU A 82 -11.04 14.26 -8.55
C LEU A 82 -11.38 15.39 -9.54
N GLY A 83 -12.55 15.35 -10.18
CA GLY A 83 -12.93 16.30 -11.23
C GLY A 83 -12.11 16.17 -12.52
N LEU A 84 -11.47 15.02 -12.74
CA LEU A 84 -10.64 14.76 -13.91
C LEU A 84 -11.42 13.98 -14.97
N GLU A 85 -11.15 14.29 -16.23
CA GLU A 85 -11.73 13.55 -17.36
C GLU A 85 -11.31 12.07 -17.33
N ALA A 86 -12.30 11.19 -17.43
CA ALA A 86 -12.13 9.74 -17.54
C ALA A 86 -12.32 9.30 -19.00
N PRO A 87 -11.29 8.74 -19.66
CA PRO A 87 -11.44 8.23 -21.02
C PRO A 87 -12.49 7.13 -21.12
N LEU A 88 -13.26 7.13 -22.21
CA LEU A 88 -14.25 6.09 -22.46
C LEU A 88 -13.58 4.71 -22.65
N PRO A 89 -14.09 3.66 -21.99
CA PRO A 89 -13.46 2.34 -22.06
C PRO A 89 -13.71 1.65 -23.39
N THR A 90 -12.67 1.01 -23.91
CA THR A 90 -12.73 0.24 -25.16
C THR A 90 -12.75 -1.27 -24.91
N ARG A 91 -13.14 -2.05 -25.92
CA ARG A 91 -13.02 -3.53 -25.86
C ARG A 91 -11.59 -4.00 -25.61
N ARG A 92 -10.59 -3.24 -26.06
CA ARG A 92 -9.17 -3.57 -25.84
C ARG A 92 -8.77 -3.35 -24.38
N ASP A 93 -9.37 -2.37 -23.69
CA ASP A 93 -9.15 -2.15 -22.26
C ASP A 93 -9.69 -3.32 -21.44
N ARG A 94 -10.94 -3.74 -21.70
CA ARG A 94 -11.54 -4.93 -21.07
C ARG A 94 -10.65 -6.17 -21.21
N ARG A 95 -10.19 -6.46 -22.43
CA ARG A 95 -9.31 -7.61 -22.69
C ARG A 95 -7.98 -7.52 -21.92
N ALA A 96 -7.36 -6.34 -21.90
CA ALA A 96 -6.09 -6.14 -21.21
C ALA A 96 -6.24 -6.33 -19.69
N VAL A 97 -7.32 -5.78 -19.12
CA VAL A 97 -7.63 -5.90 -17.69
C VAL A 97 -8.00 -7.33 -17.31
N GLY A 98 -8.81 -8.03 -18.10
CA GLY A 98 -9.10 -9.45 -17.87
C GLY A 98 -7.82 -10.30 -17.85
N GLY A 99 -6.90 -10.07 -18.80
CA GLY A 99 -5.60 -10.75 -18.79
C GLY A 99 -4.70 -10.36 -17.60
N LEU A 100 -4.83 -9.16 -17.06
CA LEU A 100 -4.16 -8.77 -15.82
C LEU A 100 -4.72 -9.51 -14.61
N LEU A 101 -6.05 -9.55 -14.47
CA LEU A 101 -6.71 -10.24 -13.37
C LEU A 101 -6.32 -11.72 -13.33
N GLU A 102 -6.24 -12.38 -14.48
CA GLU A 102 -5.78 -13.77 -14.56
C GLU A 102 -4.31 -13.94 -14.12
N ARG A 103 -3.42 -13.01 -14.51
CA ARG A 103 -2.02 -13.03 -14.05
C ARG A 103 -1.90 -12.83 -12.54
N VAL A 104 -2.67 -11.90 -11.97
CA VAL A 104 -2.70 -11.64 -10.52
C VAL A 104 -3.26 -12.86 -9.79
N ARG A 105 -4.36 -13.45 -10.29
CA ARG A 105 -4.97 -14.66 -9.76
C ARG A 105 -4.00 -15.84 -9.75
N SER A 106 -3.26 -16.03 -10.84
CA SER A 106 -2.24 -17.06 -10.97
C SER A 106 -1.09 -16.87 -9.97
N ARG A 107 -0.66 -15.61 -9.72
CA ARG A 107 0.39 -15.29 -8.75
C ARG A 107 -0.03 -15.59 -7.30
N ASN A 108 -1.31 -15.40 -6.97
CA ASN A 108 -1.85 -15.58 -5.62
C ASN A 108 -2.35 -17.01 -5.34
N ALA A 109 -2.20 -17.95 -6.28
CA ALA A 109 -2.69 -19.32 -6.12
C ALA A 109 -2.02 -20.08 -4.96
N ASP A 110 -0.82 -19.66 -4.53
CA ASP A 110 0.01 -20.31 -3.52
C ASP A 110 -0.04 -19.63 -2.12
N GLY A 111 -0.92 -18.64 -1.88
CA GLY A 111 -0.92 -17.83 -0.64
C GLY A 111 -2.28 -17.32 -0.15
N GLU A 112 -2.25 -16.36 0.79
CA GLU A 112 -3.43 -15.69 1.39
C GLU A 112 -4.35 -15.13 0.30
N ARG A 113 -5.53 -15.72 0.13
CA ARG A 113 -6.35 -15.57 -1.08
C ARG A 113 -7.18 -14.29 -1.06
N THR A 114 -6.53 -13.13 -1.21
CA THR A 114 -7.25 -11.93 -1.65
C THR A 114 -7.70 -12.09 -3.09
N SER A 115 -8.93 -11.67 -3.42
CA SER A 115 -9.39 -11.71 -4.81
C SER A 115 -8.47 -10.88 -5.68
N ALA A 116 -8.14 -11.37 -6.88
CA ALA A 116 -7.33 -10.63 -7.85
C ALA A 116 -7.92 -9.25 -8.15
N LYS A 117 -9.26 -9.16 -8.20
CA LYS A 117 -9.98 -7.89 -8.35
C LYS A 117 -9.70 -6.97 -7.17
N ASP A 118 -9.77 -7.46 -5.93
CA ASP A 118 -9.58 -6.64 -4.74
C ASP A 118 -8.15 -6.11 -4.61
N GLU A 119 -7.14 -6.88 -5.03
CA GLU A 119 -5.77 -6.38 -5.14
C GLU A 119 -5.68 -5.22 -6.13
N VAL A 120 -6.25 -5.38 -7.34
CA VAL A 120 -6.26 -4.31 -8.34
C VAL A 120 -7.01 -3.08 -7.85
N LEU A 121 -8.14 -3.24 -7.18
CA LEU A 121 -8.92 -2.13 -6.63
C LEU A 121 -8.20 -1.39 -5.51
N ARG A 122 -7.47 -2.09 -4.63
CA ARG A 122 -6.64 -1.45 -3.60
C ARG A 122 -5.55 -0.57 -4.21
N VAL A 123 -4.89 -1.07 -5.26
CA VAL A 123 -3.87 -0.30 -5.99
C VAL A 123 -4.50 0.93 -6.67
N ILE A 124 -5.66 0.77 -7.32
CA ILE A 124 -6.38 1.91 -7.93
C ILE A 124 -6.75 2.96 -6.88
N ALA A 125 -7.24 2.55 -5.71
CA ALA A 125 -7.60 3.46 -4.63
C ALA A 125 -6.40 4.25 -4.08
N TRP A 126 -5.17 3.72 -4.24
CA TRP A 126 -3.93 4.38 -3.85
C TRP A 126 -3.41 5.39 -4.89
N ILE A 127 -3.67 5.18 -6.18
CA ILE A 127 -3.17 6.03 -7.28
C ILE A 127 -3.38 7.54 -7.04
N PRO A 128 -4.51 8.03 -6.49
CA PRO A 128 -4.69 9.46 -6.20
C PRO A 128 -3.62 10.07 -5.28
N SER A 129 -3.02 9.28 -4.40
CA SER A 129 -1.92 9.71 -3.52
C SER A 129 -0.59 9.87 -4.27
N ASN A 130 -0.51 9.42 -5.53
CA ASN A 130 0.69 9.47 -6.35
C ASN A 130 0.41 10.12 -7.72
N THR A 131 0.75 11.41 -7.84
CA THR A 131 0.50 12.20 -9.06
C THR A 131 1.25 11.68 -10.30
N PHE A 132 2.37 10.96 -10.12
CA PHE A 132 3.14 10.36 -11.22
C PHE A 132 2.35 9.23 -11.90
N TRP A 133 1.65 8.41 -11.12
CA TRP A 133 0.79 7.34 -11.65
C TRP A 133 -0.58 7.84 -12.06
N LEU A 134 -1.15 8.82 -11.35
CA LEU A 134 -2.44 9.42 -11.70
C LEU A 134 -2.49 9.99 -13.14
N ARG A 135 -1.37 10.57 -13.61
CA ARG A 135 -1.23 11.08 -14.99
C ARG A 135 -0.93 9.99 -16.04
N ARG A 136 -0.62 8.75 -15.63
CA ARG A 136 -0.21 7.65 -16.52
C ARG A 136 -1.23 6.54 -16.62
N ALA A 137 -1.83 6.13 -15.50
CA ALA A 137 -2.83 5.06 -15.44
C ALA A 137 -4.23 5.57 -15.84
N MET A 138 -4.33 6.20 -17.02
CA MET A 138 -5.57 6.84 -17.48
C MET A 138 -6.62 5.85 -18.02
N THR A 139 -6.18 4.71 -18.57
CA THR A 139 -7.03 3.71 -19.23
C THR A 139 -6.69 2.33 -18.71
N GLY A 140 -7.59 1.35 -18.90
CA GLY A 140 -7.32 -0.04 -18.53
C GLY A 140 -6.03 -0.57 -19.17
N ARG A 141 -5.78 -0.29 -20.46
CA ARG A 141 -4.49 -0.66 -21.09
C ARG A 141 -3.28 0.03 -20.45
N ALA A 142 -3.39 1.32 -20.14
CA ALA A 142 -2.28 2.04 -19.51
C ALA A 142 -2.00 1.54 -18.09
N LEU A 143 -3.04 1.22 -17.31
CA LEU A 143 -2.90 0.57 -16.01
C LEU A 143 -2.14 -0.76 -16.17
N VAL A 144 -2.55 -1.61 -17.11
CA VAL A 144 -1.96 -2.93 -17.33
C VAL A 144 -0.50 -2.83 -17.79
N ALA A 145 -0.19 -1.89 -18.69
CA ALA A 145 1.15 -1.70 -19.21
C ALA A 145 2.15 -1.26 -18.14
N ASN A 146 1.70 -0.48 -17.15
CA ASN A 146 2.53 0.02 -16.05
C ASN A 146 2.36 -0.82 -14.76
N TRP A 147 1.61 -1.92 -14.80
CA TRP A 147 1.19 -2.65 -13.60
C TRP A 147 2.34 -3.09 -12.68
N PRO A 148 3.45 -3.68 -13.18
CA PRO A 148 4.55 -4.10 -12.31
C PRO A 148 5.16 -2.94 -11.52
N ASP A 149 5.36 -1.79 -12.17
CA ASP A 149 5.97 -0.61 -11.57
C ASP A 149 5.02 0.05 -10.57
N ILE A 150 3.72 0.14 -10.91
CA ILE A 150 2.69 0.66 -9.99
C ILE A 150 2.62 -0.17 -8.72
N VAL A 151 2.62 -1.51 -8.83
CA VAL A 151 2.56 -2.41 -7.67
C VAL A 151 3.82 -2.30 -6.83
N ASN A 152 4.99 -2.15 -7.45
CA ASN A 152 6.24 -1.94 -6.74
C ASN A 152 6.19 -0.64 -5.91
N ASP A 153 5.80 0.48 -6.52
CA ASP A 153 5.72 1.76 -5.83
C ASP A 153 4.65 1.77 -4.73
N TYR A 154 3.52 1.09 -4.96
CA TYR A 154 2.50 0.88 -3.94
C TYR A 154 3.06 0.11 -2.74
N ALA A 155 3.83 -0.97 -2.98
CA ALA A 155 4.44 -1.75 -1.91
C ALA A 155 5.48 -0.93 -1.12
N VAL A 156 6.27 -0.11 -1.80
CA VAL A 156 7.22 0.82 -1.15
C VAL A 156 6.47 1.83 -0.27
N ASP A 157 5.39 2.43 -0.77
CA ASP A 157 4.58 3.38 -0.01
C ASP A 157 3.94 2.73 1.24
N LEU A 158 3.53 1.46 1.17
CA LEU A 158 3.06 0.71 2.35
C LEU A 158 4.18 0.52 3.39
N ILE A 159 5.40 0.22 2.96
CA ILE A 159 6.56 0.09 3.86
C ILE A 159 6.85 1.44 4.53
N ASP A 160 6.84 2.53 3.77
CA ASP A 160 7.11 3.86 4.30
C ASP A 160 6.02 4.33 5.28
N LYS A 161 4.75 4.06 4.98
CA LYS A 161 3.63 4.30 5.92
C LYS A 161 3.76 3.48 7.20
N GLN A 162 4.16 2.22 7.10
CA GLN A 162 4.39 1.36 8.25
C GLN A 162 5.52 1.92 9.14
N ARG A 163 6.64 2.30 8.55
CA ARG A 163 7.76 2.94 9.26
C ARG A 163 7.34 4.26 9.92
N ALA A 164 6.55 5.07 9.22
CA ALA A 164 6.03 6.32 9.77
C ALA A 164 5.09 6.07 10.96
N TYR A 165 4.25 5.02 10.90
CA TYR A 165 3.40 4.60 12.01
C TYR A 165 4.23 4.12 13.21
N GLU A 166 5.23 3.28 12.98
CA GLU A 166 6.15 2.80 14.02
C GLU A 166 6.93 3.93 14.68
N ALA A 167 7.43 4.90 13.89
CA ALA A 167 8.10 6.09 14.43
C ALA A 167 7.16 6.93 15.30
N GLN A 168 5.90 7.12 14.88
CA GLN A 168 4.89 7.82 15.67
C GLN A 168 4.54 7.06 16.96
N ALA A 169 4.43 5.73 16.89
CA ALA A 169 4.21 4.90 18.07
C ALA A 169 5.39 4.98 19.04
N ALA A 170 6.63 4.93 18.54
CA ALA A 170 7.83 5.08 19.35
C ALA A 170 7.91 6.45 20.03
N GLU A 171 7.53 7.53 19.35
CA GLU A 171 7.49 8.87 19.98
C GLU A 171 6.33 9.01 20.99
N ARG A 172 5.17 8.38 20.74
CA ARG A 172 4.07 8.32 21.71
C ARG A 172 4.47 7.54 22.97
N ASP A 173 5.16 6.43 22.79
CA ASP A 173 5.54 5.50 23.87
C ASP A 173 6.85 5.92 24.53
N LYS A 174 7.49 6.99 24.03
CA LYS A 174 8.64 7.63 24.66
C LYS A 174 8.23 8.03 26.07
N PRO A 175 8.88 7.49 27.11
CA PRO A 175 8.58 7.90 28.46
C PRO A 175 8.77 9.40 28.55
N ARG A 176 7.69 10.11 28.93
CA ARG A 176 7.80 11.52 29.29
C ARG A 176 8.96 11.60 30.28
N PRO A 177 9.94 12.49 30.09
CA PRO A 177 11.02 12.61 31.05
C PRO A 177 10.37 12.73 32.43
N GLU A 178 10.60 11.72 33.27
CA GLU A 178 10.18 11.79 34.65
C GLU A 178 10.73 13.11 35.16
N ARG A 179 9.89 13.92 35.83
CA ARG A 179 10.40 15.12 36.48
C ARG A 179 11.35 14.62 37.55
N GLY A 180 12.63 14.54 37.20
CA GLY A 180 13.68 14.18 38.12
C GLY A 180 13.64 15.12 39.32
N PRO A 181 14.32 14.74 40.42
CA PRO A 181 14.52 15.67 41.52
C PRO A 181 15.05 16.99 40.97
N HIS A 182 14.26 18.05 41.12
CA HIS A 182 14.58 19.38 40.65
C HIS A 182 14.61 20.31 41.84
N ARG A 183 15.40 21.39 41.74
CA ARG A 183 15.40 22.40 42.78
C ARG A 183 14.06 23.13 42.75
N HIS A 184 13.35 23.06 43.86
CA HIS A 184 12.16 23.86 44.08
C HIS A 184 12.56 25.31 44.19
N THR A 185 12.06 26.15 43.29
CA THR A 185 12.04 27.60 43.44
C THR A 185 10.76 28.01 44.18
N TRP A 186 10.71 29.24 44.71
CA TRP A 186 9.54 29.76 45.40
C TRP A 186 8.27 29.85 44.51
N LEU A 187 8.41 29.73 43.17
CA LEU A 187 7.29 29.62 42.21
C LEU A 187 7.08 28.19 41.66
N CYS A 188 7.79 27.20 42.20
CA CYS A 188 7.59 25.81 41.80
C CYS A 188 6.15 25.38 42.12
N SER A 189 5.54 24.61 41.23
CA SER A 189 4.15 24.12 41.42
C SER A 189 3.97 23.36 42.74
N HIS A 190 5.00 22.68 43.25
CA HIS A 190 4.96 22.00 44.54
C HIS A 190 4.88 22.99 45.72
N VAL A 191 5.61 24.10 45.64
CA VAL A 191 5.62 25.15 46.68
C VAL A 191 4.29 25.90 46.67
N LEU A 192 3.77 26.23 45.49
CA LEU A 192 2.46 26.86 45.32
C LEU A 192 1.33 25.95 45.82
N ALA A 193 1.40 24.64 45.56
CA ALA A 193 0.44 23.67 46.05
C ALA A 193 0.46 23.54 47.58
N GLU A 194 1.64 23.59 48.21
CA GLU A 194 1.75 23.56 49.68
C GLU A 194 1.24 24.87 50.33
N LEU A 195 1.44 26.01 49.68
CA LEU A 195 0.88 27.30 50.11
C LEU A 195 -0.63 27.44 49.85
N GLY A 196 -1.18 26.64 48.93
CA GLY A 196 -2.56 26.79 48.48
C GLY A 196 -2.84 28.08 47.71
N CYS A 197 -1.82 28.65 47.06
CA CYS A 197 -1.89 29.95 46.36
C CYS A 197 -1.39 29.84 44.91
N THR A 198 -1.83 30.76 44.04
CA THR A 198 -1.32 30.86 42.67
C THR A 198 -0.03 31.68 42.59
N SER A 199 0.71 31.56 41.48
CA SER A 199 1.93 32.35 41.23
C SER A 199 1.69 33.85 41.34
N GLU A 200 0.54 34.32 40.89
CA GLU A 200 0.16 35.74 40.87
C GLU A 200 -0.07 36.27 42.29
N GLN A 201 -0.71 35.48 43.15
CA GLN A 201 -0.95 35.84 44.56
C GLN A 201 0.36 35.92 45.34
N VAL A 202 1.28 34.97 45.10
CA VAL A 202 2.60 34.99 45.74
C VAL A 202 3.43 36.18 45.23
N GLN A 203 3.42 36.47 43.94
CA GLN A 203 4.13 37.64 43.40
C GLN A 203 3.60 38.97 43.91
N ALA A 204 2.30 39.08 44.20
CA ALA A 204 1.68 40.31 44.69
C ALA A 204 1.86 40.54 46.21
N GLY A 205 2.20 39.50 46.99
CA GLY A 205 2.27 39.58 48.45
C GLY A 205 3.63 39.22 49.02
N GLU A 206 4.34 40.20 49.58
CA GLU A 206 5.69 40.02 50.16
C GLU A 206 5.75 38.91 51.23
N HIS A 207 4.75 38.85 52.11
CA HIS A 207 4.63 37.78 53.11
C HIS A 207 4.43 36.38 52.49
N LEU A 208 3.69 36.29 51.37
CA LEU A 208 3.52 35.02 50.65
C LEU A 208 4.81 34.64 49.91
N GLN A 209 5.59 35.60 49.41
CA GLN A 209 6.92 35.34 48.84
C GLN A 209 7.87 34.76 49.89
N GLU A 210 7.90 35.34 51.09
CA GLU A 210 8.75 34.85 52.17
C GLU A 210 8.37 33.42 52.59
N GLN A 211 7.08 33.14 52.76
CA GLN A 211 6.60 31.78 53.03
C GLN A 211 6.94 30.80 51.91
N ALA A 212 6.80 31.21 50.64
CA ALA A 212 7.19 30.41 49.49
C ALA A 212 8.69 30.09 49.45
N TRP A 213 9.53 31.04 49.82
CA TRP A 213 10.98 30.84 49.93
C TRP A 213 11.34 29.82 51.01
N GLN A 214 10.70 29.90 52.19
CA GLN A 214 10.94 28.96 53.28
C GLN A 214 10.53 27.54 52.90
N ILE A 215 9.37 27.38 52.26
CA ILE A 215 8.88 26.08 51.79
C ILE A 215 9.81 25.51 50.72
N ALA A 216 10.22 26.32 49.74
CA ALA A 216 11.17 25.90 48.70
C ALA A 216 12.50 25.42 49.30
N PHE A 217 13.04 26.15 50.28
CA PHE A 217 14.28 25.79 50.97
C PHE A 217 14.15 24.44 51.70
N ARG A 218 13.09 24.27 52.49
CA ARG A 218 12.81 23.02 53.22
C ARG A 218 12.64 21.82 52.28
N MET A 219 11.90 21.98 51.18
CA MET A 219 11.71 20.92 50.19
C MET A 219 13.03 20.49 49.54
N ASN A 220 13.92 21.45 49.25
CA ASN A 220 15.25 21.19 48.70
C ASN A 220 16.17 20.48 49.71
N ALA A 221 16.14 20.88 50.99
CA ALA A 221 16.93 20.26 52.05
C ALA A 221 16.52 18.78 52.27
N GLY A 222 15.21 18.51 52.39
CA GLY A 222 14.71 17.14 52.54
C GLY A 222 14.95 16.26 51.32
N ALA A 223 15.12 16.84 50.12
CA ALA A 223 15.53 16.10 48.93
C ALA A 223 17.01 15.66 48.99
N GLN A 224 17.90 16.50 49.53
CA GLN A 224 19.32 16.18 49.69
C GLN A 224 19.57 15.09 50.74
N GLU A 225 18.77 15.05 51.80
CA GLU A 225 18.84 14.01 52.84
C GLU A 225 18.43 12.63 52.30
N ARG A 226 17.36 12.56 51.50
CA ARG A 226 16.91 11.31 50.85
C ARG A 226 17.92 10.76 49.84
N THR A 227 18.59 11.63 49.07
CA THR A 227 19.66 11.19 48.16
C THR A 227 20.91 10.71 48.90
N SER A 228 21.23 11.31 50.05
CA SER A 228 22.38 10.92 50.87
C SER A 228 22.15 9.58 51.59
N ALA A 229 20.93 9.33 52.07
CA ALA A 229 20.56 8.06 52.71
C ALA A 229 20.56 6.87 51.73
N ASN A 230 20.12 7.07 50.48
CA ASN A 230 20.05 6.00 49.47
C ASN A 230 21.44 5.55 48.96
N THR A 231 22.46 6.42 49.03
CA THR A 231 23.83 6.10 48.59
C THR A 231 24.61 5.28 49.64
N GLY A 232 24.12 5.21 50.88
CA GLY A 232 24.75 4.48 52.00
C GLY A 232 24.36 3.01 52.14
N ALA A 233 23.49 2.47 51.28
CA ALA A 233 22.89 1.13 51.43
C ALA A 233 23.33 0.13 50.34
N HIS A 234 24.63 0.01 50.08
CA HIS A 234 25.20 -1.16 49.39
C HIS A 234 26.27 -1.80 50.27
N PRO A 235 25.97 -2.88 51.03
CA PRO A 235 27.04 -3.68 51.63
C PRO A 235 27.71 -4.49 50.53
N VAL A 236 29.00 -4.20 50.31
CA VAL A 236 29.94 -5.07 49.58
C VAL A 236 29.93 -6.43 50.28
N ARG A 237 29.37 -7.44 49.63
CA ARG A 237 29.50 -8.84 50.06
C ARG A 237 30.90 -9.30 49.68
N GLU A 238 31.86 -9.12 50.59
CA GLU A 238 33.16 -9.77 50.50
C GLU A 238 32.96 -11.29 50.62
N GLY A 239 33.18 -12.00 49.51
CA GLY A 239 33.27 -13.45 49.47
C GLY A 239 34.65 -13.89 49.96
N GLY A 240 34.72 -14.33 51.20
CA GLY A 240 35.87 -15.05 51.76
C GLY A 240 35.92 -16.50 51.25
N ALA A 241 37.15 -16.96 51.07
CA ALA A 241 37.61 -18.21 50.45
C ALA A 241 37.07 -19.52 51.06
#